data_AF-A1DKW6-F1
#
_entry.id   AF-A1DKW6-F1
#
_cell.length_a   1.000
_cell.length_b   1.000
_cell.length_c   1.000
_cell.angle_alpha   90.00
_cell.angle_beta   90.00
_cell.angle_gamma   90.00
#
_symmetry.space_group_name_H-M   'P 1'
#
loop_
_entity.id
_entity.type
_entity.pdbx_description
1 polymer ?
#
loop_
_entity_poly.entity_id
_entity_poly.type
_entity_poly.pdbx_seq_one_letter_code
_entity_poly.pdbx_strand_id
1 'polypeptide(L)'
;MAGMMPTEQAEVVAYPRKKAELMNSRFSCAALNWGAPSNQYKYLHPLPASTEHDTGKATSNFPQGAGIHLIDFAATQGRVQQYQNSRDTMCASAPRFSLYPSLTEMNCLPIFNPPLTYNDDGTDASLAALKTSGQVMCNPGPNEKPTAQQILQLQKWTGGRVSTPTYGVKKRSVKARQNGRVCFADHRVVVVSKHGDHTASELCKSTSAAGPDFVSTKEGLFCDMCTGELWPLCSQAAPTGCFDVDLKAMRASNGAVTSTGLHARDVITGRDIPEKEYKKVVHWK
;
A
#
# COMPACT_ATOMS: atom_id res chain seq x y z
N MET A 1 -18.67 39.39 9.31
CA MET A 1 -18.39 38.04 9.87
C MET A 1 -18.42 37.05 8.73
N ALA A 2 -17.26 36.67 8.20
CA ALA A 2 -17.15 35.72 7.09
C ALA A 2 -17.04 34.31 7.67
N GLY A 3 -18.06 33.48 7.44
CA GLY A 3 -18.06 32.08 7.84
C GLY A 3 -17.31 31.24 6.80
N MET A 4 -16.20 30.62 7.22
CA MET A 4 -15.51 29.60 6.45
C MET A 4 -16.39 28.33 6.38
N MET A 5 -16.74 27.90 5.17
CA MET A 5 -17.32 26.58 4.95
C MET A 5 -16.21 25.51 4.95
N PRO A 6 -16.47 24.30 5.48
CA PRO A 6 -15.50 23.22 5.46
C PRO A 6 -15.41 22.61 4.05
N THR A 7 -14.19 22.39 3.58
CA THR A 7 -13.88 21.64 2.36
C THR A 7 -14.10 20.15 2.59
N GLU A 8 -15.09 19.60 1.89
CA GLU A 8 -15.44 18.17 1.84
C GLU A 8 -14.42 17.42 0.95
N GLN A 9 -13.78 16.38 1.49
CA GLN A 9 -12.83 15.55 0.75
C GLN A 9 -13.49 14.22 0.38
N ALA A 10 -13.72 13.99 -0.91
CA ALA A 10 -14.08 12.69 -1.44
C ALA A 10 -12.82 11.84 -1.62
N GLU A 11 -12.81 10.62 -1.10
CA GLU A 11 -11.67 9.71 -1.17
C GLU A 11 -11.95 8.58 -2.18
N VAL A 12 -11.03 8.37 -3.13
CA VAL A 12 -11.14 7.37 -4.20
C VAL A 12 -10.38 6.11 -3.80
N VAL A 13 -11.06 4.96 -3.72
CA VAL A 13 -10.46 3.67 -3.34
C VAL A 13 -10.58 2.67 -4.50
N ALA A 14 -9.45 2.10 -4.94
CA ALA A 14 -9.38 1.11 -6.01
C ALA A 14 -9.08 -0.31 -5.48
N TYR A 15 -9.73 -1.34 -6.03
CA TYR A 15 -9.64 -2.74 -5.58
C TYR A 15 -8.94 -3.67 -6.60
N PRO A 16 -8.20 -4.72 -6.16
CA PRO A 16 -7.60 -5.73 -7.04
C PRO A 16 -8.54 -6.90 -7.42
N ARG A 17 -8.19 -7.54 -8.56
CA ARG A 17 -9.05 -8.35 -9.47
C ARG A 17 -9.33 -9.80 -9.02
N LYS A 18 -10.58 -10.30 -9.19
CA LYS A 18 -10.93 -11.71 -9.52
C LYS A 18 -12.24 -11.78 -10.36
N LYS A 19 -12.32 -12.84 -11.17
CA LYS A 19 -13.13 -13.09 -12.40
C LYS A 19 -14.59 -13.53 -12.12
N ALA A 20 -15.56 -13.10 -12.95
CA ALA A 20 -16.62 -13.91 -13.61
C ALA A 20 -17.67 -13.03 -14.33
N GLU A 21 -18.36 -13.63 -15.30
CA GLU A 21 -19.14 -13.06 -16.41
C GLU A 21 -20.54 -12.46 -16.14
N LEU A 22 -20.98 -11.63 -17.12
CA LEU A 22 -22.35 -11.33 -17.59
C LEU A 22 -23.41 -10.86 -16.57
N MET A 23 -23.71 -9.55 -16.57
CA MET A 23 -25.07 -8.97 -16.64
C MET A 23 -25.03 -7.44 -16.41
N ASN A 24 -25.08 -6.67 -17.50
CA ASN A 24 -24.83 -5.23 -17.56
C ASN A 24 -25.97 -4.32 -17.01
N SER A 25 -26.81 -4.81 -16.11
CA SER A 25 -27.76 -3.95 -15.34
C SER A 25 -28.05 -4.42 -13.91
N ARG A 26 -27.46 -5.54 -13.46
CA ARG A 26 -27.67 -6.08 -12.10
C ARG A 26 -26.49 -5.87 -11.14
N PHE A 27 -25.35 -5.42 -11.65
CA PHE A 27 -24.09 -5.45 -10.90
C PHE A 27 -23.90 -4.32 -9.87
N SER A 28 -24.64 -3.20 -9.93
CA SER A 28 -24.47 -2.15 -8.89
C SER A 28 -24.97 -2.58 -7.50
N CYS A 29 -25.83 -3.60 -7.40
CA CYS A 29 -26.38 -4.05 -6.11
C CYS A 29 -26.12 -5.53 -5.78
N ALA A 30 -25.90 -6.38 -6.79
CA ALA A 30 -25.73 -7.82 -6.56
C ALA A 30 -24.49 -8.17 -5.71
N ALA A 31 -23.47 -7.30 -5.71
CA ALA A 31 -22.25 -7.50 -4.93
C ALA A 31 -22.39 -7.20 -3.41
N LEU A 32 -23.51 -6.60 -2.97
CA LEU A 32 -23.77 -6.25 -1.56
C LEU A 32 -24.64 -7.28 -0.83
N ASN A 33 -24.63 -8.55 -1.25
CA ASN A 33 -25.28 -9.64 -0.50
C ASN A 33 -24.46 -9.99 0.76
N TRP A 34 -24.58 -9.16 1.80
CA TRP A 34 -24.10 -9.46 3.13
C TRP A 34 -25.11 -10.35 3.85
N GLY A 35 -24.77 -11.64 3.96
CA GLY A 35 -25.20 -12.57 5.00
C GLY A 35 -26.70 -12.80 5.23
N ALA A 36 -27.26 -13.85 4.63
CA ALA A 36 -28.31 -14.63 5.28
C ALA A 36 -27.66 -15.83 5.99
N PRO A 37 -28.04 -16.19 7.24
CA PRO A 37 -27.51 -17.36 7.89
C PRO A 37 -28.32 -18.58 7.42
N SER A 38 -27.75 -19.38 6.51
CA SER A 38 -28.27 -20.73 6.26
C SER A 38 -27.13 -21.73 6.38
N ASN A 39 -27.16 -22.47 7.50
CA ASN A 39 -26.40 -23.70 7.70
C ASN A 39 -26.63 -24.65 6.52
N GLN A 40 -25.63 -24.81 5.65
CA GLN A 40 -25.42 -26.04 4.88
C GLN A 40 -24.01 -26.00 4.29
N TYR A 41 -23.11 -26.78 4.90
CA TYR A 41 -21.81 -27.12 4.32
C TYR A 41 -22.06 -27.95 3.04
N LYS A 42 -21.86 -27.34 1.88
CA LYS A 42 -21.66 -28.05 0.61
C LYS A 42 -20.36 -27.58 -0.03
N TYR A 43 -19.50 -28.56 -0.27
CA TYR A 43 -18.17 -28.49 -0.86
C TYR A 43 -18.07 -27.49 -2.02
N LEU A 44 -17.17 -26.51 -1.89
CA LEU A 44 -16.68 -25.71 -3.00
C LEU A 44 -15.57 -26.49 -3.72
N HIS A 45 -15.80 -26.83 -4.98
CA HIS A 45 -14.77 -27.39 -5.86
C HIS A 45 -13.65 -26.36 -6.12
N PRO A 46 -12.37 -26.79 -6.25
CA PRO A 46 -11.28 -25.90 -6.62
C PRO A 46 -11.44 -25.43 -8.08
N LEU A 47 -11.40 -24.12 -8.32
CA LEU A 47 -11.32 -23.56 -9.67
C LEU A 47 -9.95 -23.90 -10.29
N PRO A 48 -9.89 -24.29 -11.59
CA PRO A 48 -8.63 -24.65 -12.23
C PRO A 48 -7.73 -23.43 -12.44
N ALA A 49 -6.43 -23.61 -12.24
CA ALA A 49 -5.42 -22.60 -12.47
C ALA A 49 -5.26 -22.34 -13.98
N SER A 50 -5.54 -21.10 -14.45
CA SER A 50 -5.26 -20.71 -15.83
C SER A 50 -3.81 -20.27 -15.97
N THR A 51 -3.03 -21.07 -16.68
CA THR A 51 -1.69 -20.73 -17.19
C THR A 51 -1.85 -19.90 -18.47
N GLU A 52 -2.02 -18.59 -18.35
CA GLU A 52 -2.03 -17.72 -19.53
C GLU A 52 -1.39 -16.36 -19.20
N HIS A 53 -0.41 -15.98 -20.02
CA HIS A 53 0.43 -14.80 -19.85
C HIS A 53 -0.38 -13.51 -19.73
N ASP A 54 -0.10 -12.70 -18.70
CA ASP A 54 -0.72 -11.40 -18.46
C ASP A 54 -0.29 -10.39 -19.54
N THR A 55 -1.20 -10.07 -20.47
CA THR A 55 -0.96 -9.16 -21.60
C THR A 55 -1.37 -7.71 -21.31
N GLY A 56 -1.81 -7.39 -20.08
CA GLY A 56 -2.10 -6.02 -19.66
C GLY A 56 -3.27 -5.32 -20.37
N LYS A 57 -4.06 -6.02 -21.20
CA LYS A 57 -5.26 -5.45 -21.86
C LYS A 57 -6.47 -5.49 -20.92
N ALA A 58 -7.21 -4.36 -20.86
CA ALA A 58 -8.43 -4.23 -20.07
C ALA A 58 -9.51 -5.20 -20.57
N THR A 59 -10.02 -6.06 -19.69
CA THR A 59 -11.26 -6.81 -19.94
C THR A 59 -12.44 -5.89 -19.63
N SER A 60 -13.43 -5.83 -20.51
CA SER A 60 -14.51 -4.83 -20.57
C SER A 60 -15.51 -4.79 -19.39
N ASN A 61 -15.25 -5.47 -18.27
CA ASN A 61 -16.29 -5.85 -17.31
C ASN A 61 -16.07 -5.41 -15.85
N PHE A 62 -14.95 -4.76 -15.51
CA PHE A 62 -14.74 -4.22 -14.16
C PHE A 62 -14.86 -2.69 -14.18
N PRO A 63 -15.58 -2.07 -13.22
CA PRO A 63 -15.64 -0.62 -13.16
C PRO A 63 -14.23 -0.05 -12.95
N GLN A 64 -13.89 0.99 -13.69
CA GLN A 64 -12.62 1.71 -13.53
C GLN A 64 -12.60 2.57 -12.26
N GLY A 65 -13.77 2.96 -11.74
CA GLY A 65 -13.86 3.71 -10.49
C GLY A 65 -15.21 3.55 -9.80
N ALA A 66 -15.25 4.01 -8.55
CA ALA A 66 -16.45 4.05 -7.73
C ALA A 66 -16.62 5.45 -7.13
N GLY A 67 -17.87 5.91 -7.02
CA GLY A 67 -18.27 7.06 -6.23
C GLY A 67 -18.97 6.59 -4.97
N ILE A 68 -18.59 7.16 -3.82
CA ILE A 68 -19.12 6.79 -2.51
C ILE A 68 -19.34 8.08 -1.71
N HIS A 69 -20.56 8.33 -1.26
CA HIS A 69 -20.86 9.40 -0.31
C HIS A 69 -20.65 8.90 1.12
N LEU A 70 -19.53 9.28 1.74
CA LEU A 70 -19.05 8.66 2.98
C LEU A 70 -20.02 8.75 4.16
N ILE A 71 -20.75 9.87 4.28
CA ILE A 71 -21.72 10.09 5.36
C ILE A 71 -22.82 9.02 5.33
N ASP A 72 -23.18 8.53 4.15
CA ASP A 72 -24.22 7.51 3.97
C ASP A 72 -23.77 6.12 4.46
N PHE A 73 -22.49 5.90 4.73
CA PHE A 73 -21.96 4.62 5.21
C PHE A 73 -21.67 4.61 6.72
N ALA A 74 -22.16 5.60 7.47
CA ALA A 74 -22.09 5.60 8.92
C ALA A 74 -22.86 4.41 9.53
N ALA A 75 -22.18 3.63 10.38
CA ALA A 75 -22.70 2.39 10.97
C ALA A 75 -23.69 2.63 12.13
N THR A 76 -24.81 3.29 11.82
CA THR A 76 -25.93 3.49 12.75
C THR A 76 -26.97 2.39 12.57
N GLN A 77 -27.63 1.97 13.66
CA GLN A 77 -28.62 0.88 13.61
C GLN A 77 -29.80 1.22 12.69
N GLY A 78 -30.29 2.46 12.74
CA GLY A 78 -31.39 2.92 11.86
C GLY A 78 -31.04 2.83 10.39
N ARG A 79 -29.82 3.23 10.00
CA ARG A 79 -29.36 3.19 8.61
C ARG A 79 -29.12 1.77 8.09
N VAL A 80 -28.62 0.87 8.93
CA VAL A 80 -28.53 -0.56 8.59
C VAL A 80 -29.91 -1.13 8.28
N GLN A 81 -30.92 -0.84 9.12
CA GLN A 81 -32.29 -1.29 8.89
C GLN A 81 -32.89 -0.67 7.62
N GLN A 82 -32.63 0.62 7.38
CA GLN A 82 -33.08 1.30 6.17
C GLN A 82 -32.52 0.64 4.89
N TYR A 83 -31.23 0.26 4.88
CA TYR A 83 -30.64 -0.45 3.75
C TYR A 83 -31.16 -1.88 3.57
N GLN A 84 -31.51 -2.56 4.66
CA GLN A 84 -32.17 -3.86 4.59
C GLN A 84 -33.57 -3.74 3.99
N ASN A 85 -34.33 -2.71 4.37
CA ASN A 85 -35.71 -2.50 3.93
C ASN A 85 -35.82 -1.87 2.54
N SER A 86 -34.83 -1.07 2.12
CA SER A 86 -34.87 -0.32 0.86
C SER A 86 -33.50 -0.31 0.21
N ARG A 87 -33.07 -1.49 -0.28
CA ARG A 87 -31.76 -1.68 -0.96
C ARG A 87 -31.58 -0.78 -2.18
N ASP A 88 -32.68 -0.40 -2.82
CA ASP A 88 -32.70 0.51 -3.97
C ASP A 88 -32.22 1.93 -3.61
N THR A 89 -32.28 2.34 -2.35
CA THR A 89 -31.74 3.64 -1.89
C THR A 89 -30.24 3.76 -2.10
N MET A 90 -29.51 2.64 -2.20
CA MET A 90 -28.09 2.61 -2.58
C MET A 90 -27.89 2.62 -4.10
N CYS A 91 -28.71 1.84 -4.81
CA CYS A 91 -28.44 1.49 -6.20
C CYS A 91 -29.18 2.35 -7.23
N ALA A 92 -30.25 3.02 -6.83
CA ALA A 92 -30.94 4.04 -7.61
C ALA A 92 -30.42 5.46 -7.28
N SER A 93 -29.30 5.55 -6.56
CA SER A 93 -28.72 6.81 -6.10
C SER A 93 -27.27 6.93 -6.57
N ALA A 94 -27.08 7.52 -7.76
CA ALA A 94 -25.75 7.71 -8.30
C ALA A 94 -24.79 8.52 -7.40
N PRO A 95 -25.22 9.62 -6.75
CA PRO A 95 -24.36 10.37 -5.84
C PRO A 95 -24.04 9.64 -4.54
N ARG A 96 -24.89 8.68 -4.09
CA ARG A 96 -24.63 7.88 -2.89
C ARG A 96 -23.60 6.78 -3.15
N PHE A 97 -23.88 5.97 -4.17
CA PHE A 97 -22.99 4.88 -4.57
C PHE A 97 -23.15 4.58 -6.05
N SER A 98 -22.03 4.55 -6.77
CA SER A 98 -22.02 4.14 -8.16
C SER A 98 -20.69 3.58 -8.60
N LEU A 99 -20.77 2.62 -9.53
CA LEU A 99 -19.63 1.99 -10.18
C LEU A 99 -19.59 2.48 -11.62
N TYR A 100 -18.45 2.98 -12.06
CA TYR A 100 -18.29 3.63 -13.36
C TYR A 100 -17.38 2.79 -14.27
N PRO A 101 -17.83 2.41 -15.48
CA PRO A 101 -16.98 1.68 -16.42
C PRO A 101 -15.79 2.49 -16.91
N SER A 102 -15.90 3.82 -16.90
CA SER A 102 -14.79 4.72 -17.19
C SER A 102 -14.79 5.90 -16.22
N LEU A 103 -13.77 5.97 -15.37
CA LEU A 103 -13.59 7.07 -14.45
C LEU A 103 -12.10 7.40 -14.35
N THR A 104 -11.80 8.66 -14.51
CA THR A 104 -10.47 9.25 -14.37
C THR A 104 -10.53 10.29 -13.27
N GLU A 105 -9.38 10.75 -12.76
CA GLU A 105 -9.32 11.79 -11.71
C GLU A 105 -9.87 13.15 -12.21
N MET A 106 -10.09 13.26 -13.52
CA MET A 106 -10.69 14.40 -14.18
C MET A 106 -12.20 14.37 -14.21
N ASN A 107 -12.80 13.21 -13.97
CA ASN A 107 -14.24 13.07 -14.04
C ASN A 107 -14.87 13.55 -12.74
N CYS A 108 -15.86 14.40 -12.89
CA CYS A 108 -16.65 14.89 -11.78
C CYS A 108 -17.71 13.85 -11.42
N LEU A 109 -17.73 13.46 -10.15
CA LEU A 109 -18.76 12.57 -9.63
C LEU A 109 -20.07 13.33 -9.42
N PRO A 110 -21.23 12.68 -9.64
CA PRO A 110 -22.50 13.27 -9.29
C PRO A 110 -22.58 13.47 -7.77
N ILE A 111 -23.17 14.60 -7.35
CA ILE A 111 -23.41 14.92 -5.94
C ILE A 111 -24.89 15.15 -5.68
N PHE A 112 -25.27 15.13 -4.41
CA PHE A 112 -26.57 15.62 -3.97
C PHE A 112 -26.57 17.15 -4.00
N ASN A 113 -27.46 17.73 -4.80
CA ASN A 113 -27.70 19.17 -4.80
C ASN A 113 -29.21 19.44 -4.94
N PRO A 114 -29.89 19.89 -3.87
CA PRO A 114 -29.33 20.26 -2.55
C PRO A 114 -28.78 19.05 -1.76
N PRO A 115 -27.93 19.28 -0.74
CA PRO A 115 -27.46 18.24 0.17
C PRO A 115 -28.62 17.49 0.86
N LEU A 116 -28.39 16.22 1.20
CA LEU A 116 -29.37 15.41 1.93
C LEU A 116 -29.53 15.89 3.37
N THR A 117 -30.73 15.66 3.91
CA THR A 117 -31.07 15.85 5.32
C THR A 117 -31.28 14.49 5.98
N TYR A 118 -30.80 14.36 7.20
CA TYR A 118 -30.86 13.12 7.98
C TYR A 118 -31.68 13.32 9.24
N ASN A 119 -32.33 12.25 9.71
CA ASN A 119 -32.98 12.20 11.01
C ASN A 119 -31.93 12.01 12.12
N ASP A 120 -32.33 12.20 13.38
CA ASP A 120 -31.44 12.09 14.55
C ASP A 120 -30.81 10.69 14.71
N ASP A 121 -31.50 9.64 14.24
CA ASP A 121 -31.01 8.25 14.24
C ASP A 121 -30.04 7.93 13.08
N GLY A 122 -29.76 8.93 12.24
CA GLY A 122 -28.94 8.81 11.05
C GLY A 122 -29.66 8.24 9.83
N THR A 123 -30.96 7.96 9.87
CA THR A 123 -31.70 7.59 8.66
C THR A 123 -31.89 8.78 7.73
N ASP A 124 -32.18 8.52 6.47
CA ASP A 124 -32.51 9.55 5.50
C ASP A 124 -33.89 10.14 5.80
N ALA A 125 -34.01 11.47 5.83
CA ALA A 125 -35.29 12.13 6.07
C ALA A 125 -36.31 11.85 4.94
N SER A 126 -35.84 11.57 3.72
CA SER A 126 -36.69 11.24 2.57
C SER A 126 -36.04 10.22 1.66
N LEU A 127 -36.63 9.02 1.57
CA LEU A 127 -36.15 7.97 0.66
C LEU A 127 -36.31 8.32 -0.81
N ALA A 128 -37.26 9.20 -1.15
CA ALA A 128 -37.49 9.64 -2.52
C ALA A 128 -36.37 10.56 -3.02
N ALA A 129 -35.85 11.43 -2.13
CA ALA A 129 -34.75 12.33 -2.47
C ALA A 129 -33.45 11.60 -2.84
N LEU A 130 -33.31 10.34 -2.39
CA LEU A 130 -32.15 9.50 -2.65
C LEU A 130 -32.13 8.99 -4.09
N LYS A 131 -33.30 8.76 -4.69
CA LYS A 131 -33.44 8.09 -5.98
C LYS A 131 -33.20 9.07 -7.12
N THR A 132 -31.95 9.51 -7.26
CA THR A 132 -31.53 10.52 -8.21
C THR A 132 -30.22 10.12 -8.90
N SER A 133 -30.07 10.57 -10.14
CA SER A 133 -28.78 10.53 -10.87
C SER A 133 -27.77 11.55 -10.32
N GLY A 134 -28.21 12.46 -9.44
CA GLY A 134 -27.39 13.54 -8.88
C GLY A 134 -27.09 14.64 -9.90
N GLN A 135 -26.32 15.64 -9.46
CA GLN A 135 -25.85 16.72 -10.31
C GLN A 135 -24.33 16.64 -10.47
N VAL A 136 -23.85 16.80 -11.70
CA VAL A 136 -22.41 16.85 -12.01
C VAL A 136 -22.02 18.32 -12.16
N MET A 137 -21.22 18.83 -11.22
CA MET A 137 -20.93 20.27 -11.11
C MET A 137 -19.69 20.72 -11.90
N CYS A 138 -19.05 19.82 -12.63
CA CYS A 138 -17.90 20.14 -13.49
C CYS A 138 -17.77 19.16 -14.65
N ASN A 139 -16.95 19.51 -15.63
CA ASN A 139 -16.76 18.71 -16.86
C ASN A 139 -15.31 18.22 -16.95
N PRO A 140 -15.07 16.97 -17.41
CA PRO A 140 -16.05 15.99 -17.90
C PRO A 140 -16.82 15.26 -16.78
N GLY A 141 -18.04 14.81 -17.08
CA GLY A 141 -18.82 13.95 -16.18
C GLY A 141 -18.33 12.50 -16.17
N PRO A 142 -18.96 11.60 -15.41
CA PRO A 142 -18.57 10.19 -15.38
C PRO A 142 -18.71 9.55 -16.77
N ASN A 143 -17.83 8.61 -17.11
CA ASN A 143 -17.75 7.94 -18.42
C ASN A 143 -17.37 8.80 -19.63
N GLU A 144 -17.17 10.10 -19.44
CA GLU A 144 -16.68 11.00 -20.48
C GLU A 144 -15.15 11.06 -20.47
N LYS A 145 -14.55 11.18 -21.64
CA LYS A 145 -13.09 11.35 -21.75
C LYS A 145 -12.74 12.85 -21.71
N PRO A 146 -11.75 13.27 -20.92
CA PRO A 146 -11.28 14.65 -20.93
C PRO A 146 -10.79 15.07 -22.32
N THR A 147 -11.08 16.31 -22.71
CA THR A 147 -10.54 16.89 -23.95
C THR A 147 -9.05 17.17 -23.82
N ALA A 148 -8.33 17.21 -24.94
CA ALA A 148 -6.91 17.56 -24.96
C ALA A 148 -6.64 18.95 -24.33
N GLN A 149 -7.55 19.91 -24.51
CA GLN A 149 -7.44 21.23 -23.92
C GLN A 149 -7.56 21.21 -22.39
N GLN A 150 -8.51 20.44 -21.84
CA GLN A 150 -8.66 20.27 -20.40
C GLN A 150 -7.41 19.61 -19.79
N ILE A 151 -6.86 18.59 -20.46
CA ILE A 151 -5.62 17.93 -20.03
C ILE A 151 -4.45 18.92 -19.99
N LEU A 152 -4.31 19.76 -21.02
CA LEU A 152 -3.25 20.78 -21.10
C LEU A 152 -3.40 21.90 -20.06
N GLN A 153 -4.62 22.34 -19.76
CA GLN A 153 -4.87 23.38 -18.75
C GLN A 153 -4.39 22.96 -17.36
N LEU A 154 -4.54 21.68 -17.01
CA LEU A 154 -4.07 21.16 -15.72
C LEU A 154 -2.56 20.97 -15.64
N GLN A 155 -1.93 20.55 -16.73
CA GLN A 155 -0.46 20.49 -16.81
C GLN A 155 0.17 21.88 -16.63
N LYS A 156 -0.47 22.94 -17.11
CA LYS A 156 0.00 24.32 -16.94
C LYS A 156 -0.12 24.81 -15.50
N TRP A 157 -1.14 24.38 -14.76
CA TRP A 157 -1.32 24.73 -13.34
C TRP A 157 -0.26 24.10 -12.42
N THR A 158 0.38 23.01 -12.84
CA THR A 158 1.50 22.36 -12.14
C THR A 158 2.89 22.94 -12.47
N GLY A 159 2.96 24.11 -13.14
CA GLY A 159 4.20 24.73 -13.63
C GLY A 159 5.16 25.33 -12.58
N GLY A 160 4.82 25.27 -11.29
CA GLY A 160 5.80 25.50 -10.21
C GLY A 160 6.57 24.20 -9.99
N ARG A 161 7.90 24.23 -10.12
CA ARG A 161 8.83 23.09 -9.91
C ARG A 161 8.35 22.13 -8.79
N VAL A 162 7.55 21.10 -9.13
CA VAL A 162 7.27 19.85 -8.39
C VAL A 162 5.96 19.22 -8.93
N SER A 163 6.05 17.90 -9.15
CA SER A 163 4.96 16.95 -9.43
C SER A 163 4.39 16.96 -10.86
N THR A 164 4.85 16.00 -11.66
CA THR A 164 4.00 15.40 -12.69
C THR A 164 2.67 14.99 -12.04
N PRO A 165 1.50 15.41 -12.57
CA PRO A 165 0.23 14.85 -12.13
C PRO A 165 0.20 13.40 -12.63
N THR A 166 0.56 12.45 -11.77
CA THR A 166 0.38 11.02 -12.06
C THR A 166 -1.09 10.71 -11.91
N TYR A 167 -1.84 10.91 -12.99
CA TYR A 167 -3.20 10.44 -13.10
C TYR A 167 -3.21 8.91 -12.97
N GLY A 168 -3.87 8.42 -11.93
CA GLY A 168 -4.18 7.03 -11.69
C GLY A 168 -3.44 6.50 -10.48
N VAL A 169 -3.98 6.76 -9.28
CA VAL A 169 -3.38 6.34 -8.01
C VAL A 169 -2.04 7.10 -7.90
N LYS A 170 -1.77 7.81 -6.81
CA LYS A 170 -0.37 7.73 -6.38
C LYS A 170 -0.18 6.22 -6.28
N LYS A 171 0.49 5.58 -7.27
CA LYS A 171 1.38 4.47 -6.95
C LYS A 171 2.12 5.13 -5.82
N ARG A 172 1.66 4.91 -4.58
CA ARG A 172 2.45 5.08 -3.39
C ARG A 172 3.69 4.46 -3.92
N SER A 173 4.72 5.27 -4.11
CA SER A 173 5.88 4.68 -4.70
C SER A 173 6.24 3.67 -3.57
N VAL A 174 5.88 2.40 -3.75
CA VAL A 174 6.69 1.46 -4.46
C VAL A 174 7.70 2.17 -5.41
N LYS A 175 8.44 3.26 -5.00
CA LYS A 175 9.83 3.13 -4.55
C LYS A 175 9.77 1.79 -3.95
N ALA A 176 10.07 0.77 -4.77
CA ALA A 176 9.73 -0.58 -4.45
C ALA A 176 9.85 -0.64 -2.93
N ARG A 177 8.83 -1.05 -2.20
CA ARG A 177 9.20 -1.82 -1.03
C ARG A 177 9.96 -3.01 -1.66
N GLN A 178 11.18 -2.80 -2.20
CA GLN A 178 12.39 -3.33 -1.63
C GLN A 178 11.93 -3.75 -0.27
N ASN A 179 11.83 -5.05 -0.12
CA ASN A 179 12.04 -5.75 1.12
C ASN A 179 13.27 -5.18 1.87
N GLY A 180 13.33 -3.86 2.08
CA GLY A 180 14.22 -3.16 2.94
C GLY A 180 13.63 -3.52 4.27
N ARG A 181 14.28 -4.52 4.87
CA ARG A 181 14.06 -4.88 6.25
C ARG A 181 14.03 -3.57 7.04
N VAL A 182 13.05 -3.42 7.93
CA VAL A 182 12.98 -2.22 8.74
C VAL A 182 14.19 -2.24 9.64
N CYS A 183 15.14 -1.35 9.35
CA CYS A 183 16.38 -1.28 10.11
C CYS A 183 16.08 -0.87 11.55
N PHE A 184 16.82 -1.45 12.49
CA PHE A 184 16.62 -1.17 13.91
C PHE A 184 16.91 0.31 14.20
N ALA A 185 16.09 0.94 15.05
CA ALA A 185 16.14 2.38 15.29
C ALA A 185 17.49 2.84 15.86
N ASP A 186 18.21 1.97 16.57
CA ASP A 186 19.55 2.24 17.09
C ASP A 186 20.61 1.44 16.30
N HIS A 187 21.14 2.05 15.24
CA HIS A 187 22.18 1.48 14.39
C HIS A 187 23.55 1.30 15.07
N ARG A 188 23.68 1.64 16.36
CA ARG A 188 24.95 1.58 17.10
C ARG A 188 25.02 0.39 18.07
N VAL A 189 24.05 -0.52 17.99
CA VAL A 189 23.98 -1.73 18.80
C VAL A 189 24.24 -2.96 17.93
N VAL A 190 25.16 -3.82 18.39
CA VAL A 190 25.39 -5.15 17.83
C VAL A 190 25.20 -6.22 18.91
N VAL A 191 24.55 -7.32 18.54
CA VAL A 191 24.36 -8.48 19.43
C VAL A 191 25.34 -9.57 19.04
N VAL A 192 26.12 -10.06 20.00
CA VAL A 192 27.13 -11.10 19.79
C VAL A 192 26.71 -12.37 20.54
N SER A 193 26.53 -13.46 19.81
CA SER A 193 26.21 -14.78 20.36
C SER A 193 27.37 -15.76 20.20
N LYS A 194 27.57 -16.58 21.25
CA LYS A 194 28.53 -17.71 21.26
C LYS A 194 27.85 -19.07 21.18
N HIS A 195 26.52 -19.11 21.10
CA HIS A 195 25.74 -20.36 21.04
C HIS A 195 25.69 -20.91 19.63
N GLY A 196 25.76 -22.24 19.50
CA GLY A 196 25.71 -22.92 18.20
C GLY A 196 24.34 -22.83 17.52
N ASP A 197 23.28 -22.76 18.32
CA ASP A 197 21.90 -22.70 17.82
C ASP A 197 21.53 -21.30 17.31
N HIS A 198 22.36 -20.28 17.57
CA HIS A 198 22.13 -18.92 17.09
C HIS A 198 23.03 -18.63 15.89
N THR A 199 22.52 -19.01 14.73
CA THR A 199 23.20 -18.83 13.44
C THR A 199 22.90 -17.43 12.88
N ALA A 200 23.95 -16.70 12.50
CA ALA A 200 23.79 -15.43 11.80
C ALA A 200 23.20 -15.67 10.41
N SER A 201 23.56 -16.80 9.79
CA SER A 201 23.10 -17.18 8.46
C SER A 201 21.58 -17.36 8.35
N GLU A 202 20.95 -17.96 9.36
CA GLU A 202 19.49 -18.12 9.42
C GLU A 202 18.78 -16.80 9.69
N LEU A 203 19.29 -16.02 10.65
CA LEU A 203 18.71 -14.74 11.03
C LEU A 203 18.71 -13.74 9.86
N CYS A 204 19.82 -13.68 9.11
CA CYS A 204 19.94 -12.79 7.95
C CYS A 204 19.01 -13.18 6.80
N LYS A 205 18.81 -14.49 6.58
CA LYS A 205 17.94 -15.00 5.50
C LYS A 205 16.45 -14.94 5.87
N SER A 206 16.11 -14.89 7.15
CA SER A 206 14.73 -14.79 7.60
C SER A 206 14.10 -13.46 7.17
N THR A 207 12.96 -13.51 6.48
CA THR A 207 12.25 -12.32 5.99
C THR A 207 11.51 -11.55 7.09
N SER A 208 11.23 -12.20 8.21
CA SER A 208 10.50 -11.63 9.35
C SER A 208 11.41 -11.19 10.50
N ALA A 209 12.68 -11.58 10.49
CA ALA A 209 13.61 -11.22 11.55
C ALA A 209 13.98 -9.73 11.49
N ALA A 210 13.73 -9.01 12.58
CA ALA A 210 14.08 -7.61 12.76
C ALA A 210 14.76 -7.42 14.11
N GLY A 211 15.82 -6.61 14.13
CA GLY A 211 16.60 -6.39 15.34
C GLY A 211 17.92 -5.69 15.06
N PRO A 212 18.72 -5.44 16.11
CA PRO A 212 20.09 -4.96 15.96
C PRO A 212 20.92 -5.90 15.09
N ASP A 213 22.03 -5.41 14.55
CA ASP A 213 22.94 -6.24 13.78
C ASP A 213 23.52 -7.38 14.64
N PHE A 214 23.79 -8.53 14.03
CA PHE A 214 24.02 -9.78 14.77
C PHE A 214 25.33 -10.46 14.38
N VAL A 215 26.05 -10.97 15.36
CA VAL A 215 27.31 -11.71 15.19
C VAL A 215 27.17 -13.10 15.80
N SER A 216 27.44 -14.13 15.00
CA SER A 216 27.65 -15.49 15.49
C SER A 216 29.13 -15.81 15.49
N THR A 217 29.75 -15.89 16.67
CA THR A 217 31.17 -16.27 16.78
C THR A 217 31.40 -17.75 16.50
N LYS A 218 30.34 -18.58 16.51
CA LYS A 218 30.42 -20.00 16.17
C LYS A 218 30.46 -20.23 14.68
N GLU A 219 29.64 -19.51 13.92
CA GLU A 219 29.70 -19.53 12.46
C GLU A 219 30.86 -18.70 11.90
N GLY A 220 31.37 -17.74 12.67
CA GLY A 220 32.34 -16.78 12.15
C GLY A 220 31.69 -15.79 11.17
N LEU A 221 30.42 -15.44 11.39
CA LEU A 221 29.63 -14.59 10.51
C LEU A 221 29.00 -13.39 11.24
N PHE A 222 28.91 -12.28 10.52
CA PHE A 222 28.19 -11.06 10.86
C PHE A 222 27.02 -10.88 9.90
N CYS A 223 25.85 -10.55 10.43
CA CYS A 223 24.66 -10.22 9.67
C CYS A 223 24.32 -8.73 9.85
N ASP A 224 24.32 -8.01 8.74
CA ASP A 224 23.70 -6.69 8.66
C ASP A 224 22.18 -6.89 8.57
N MET A 225 21.47 -6.67 9.67
CA MET A 225 20.03 -6.93 9.77
C MET A 225 19.20 -5.89 9.01
N CYS A 226 19.82 -4.74 8.66
CA CYS A 226 19.20 -3.69 7.85
C CYS A 226 19.15 -4.09 6.37
N THR A 227 20.25 -4.65 5.84
CA THR A 227 20.33 -5.07 4.43
C THR A 227 20.00 -6.55 4.23
N GLY A 228 20.11 -7.38 5.28
CA GLY A 228 20.01 -8.84 5.20
C GLY A 228 21.27 -9.49 4.62
N GLU A 229 22.41 -8.80 4.65
CA GLU A 229 23.67 -9.29 4.07
C GLU A 229 24.57 -9.95 5.10
N LEU A 230 25.20 -11.04 4.67
CA LEU A 230 26.16 -11.80 5.46
C LEU A 230 27.59 -11.43 5.10
N TRP A 231 28.38 -11.21 6.14
CA TRP A 231 29.79 -10.88 6.08
C TRP A 231 30.60 -11.82 6.95
N PRO A 232 31.84 -12.18 6.56
CA PRO A 232 32.72 -12.97 7.40
C PRO A 232 33.23 -12.16 8.59
N LEU A 233 33.54 -12.84 9.70
CA LEU A 233 34.36 -12.26 10.76
C LEU A 233 35.83 -12.22 10.33
N CYS A 234 36.52 -11.18 10.75
CA CYS A 234 37.92 -10.99 10.42
C CYS A 234 38.78 -12.13 10.98
N SER A 235 39.57 -12.74 10.11
CA SER A 235 40.49 -13.83 10.43
C SER A 235 41.69 -13.79 9.49
N GLN A 236 42.67 -14.67 9.69
CA GLN A 236 43.79 -14.80 8.75
C GLN A 236 43.33 -15.17 7.33
N ALA A 237 42.18 -15.86 7.19
CA ALA A 237 41.62 -16.23 5.90
C ALA A 237 40.79 -15.11 5.25
N ALA A 238 40.28 -14.17 6.03
CA ALA A 238 39.49 -13.01 5.57
C ALA A 238 39.98 -11.73 6.28
N PRO A 239 41.10 -11.14 5.84
CA PRO A 239 41.71 -9.99 6.51
C PRO A 239 41.02 -8.66 6.19
N THR A 240 40.23 -8.60 5.11
CA THR A 240 39.54 -7.41 4.59
C THR A 240 38.09 -7.77 4.23
N GLY A 241 37.20 -6.77 4.16
CA GLY A 241 35.79 -7.02 3.83
C GLY A 241 35.08 -7.87 4.87
N CYS A 242 35.46 -7.72 6.13
CA CYS A 242 35.05 -8.55 7.25
C CYS A 242 34.68 -7.69 8.45
N PHE A 243 33.90 -8.26 9.37
CA PHE A 243 33.57 -7.61 10.64
C PHE A 243 34.59 -7.97 11.72
N ASP A 244 35.16 -6.97 12.36
CA ASP A 244 36.09 -7.11 13.48
C ASP A 244 35.34 -6.97 14.80
N VAL A 245 35.32 -8.05 15.59
CA VAL A 245 34.58 -8.10 16.86
C VAL A 245 35.24 -7.22 17.93
N ASP A 246 36.57 -7.09 17.91
CA ASP A 246 37.32 -6.33 18.91
C ASP A 246 37.21 -4.82 18.62
N LEU A 247 37.33 -4.44 17.34
CA LEU A 247 37.16 -3.06 16.89
C LEU A 247 35.69 -2.65 16.75
N LYS A 248 34.76 -3.63 16.75
CA LYS A 248 33.31 -3.44 16.62
C LYS A 248 32.95 -2.69 15.34
N ALA A 249 33.66 -2.98 14.26
CA ALA A 249 33.52 -2.27 13.00
C ALA A 249 33.94 -3.13 11.80
N MET A 250 33.55 -2.70 10.61
CA MET A 250 33.98 -3.34 9.37
C MET A 250 35.40 -2.93 8.99
N ARG A 251 36.20 -3.89 8.51
CA ARG A 251 37.54 -3.62 7.95
C ARG A 251 37.45 -3.37 6.45
N ALA A 252 37.97 -2.22 6.03
CA ALA A 252 38.17 -1.86 4.64
C ALA A 252 39.27 -2.68 3.96
N SER A 253 39.40 -2.52 2.65
CA SER A 253 40.42 -3.17 1.81
C SER A 253 41.87 -2.84 2.17
N ASN A 254 42.12 -1.69 2.78
CA ASN A 254 43.44 -1.29 3.27
C ASN A 254 43.72 -1.78 4.71
N GLY A 255 42.83 -2.60 5.29
CA GLY A 255 42.93 -3.06 6.67
C GLY A 255 42.56 -2.00 7.72
N ALA A 256 42.21 -0.78 7.30
CA ALA A 256 41.69 0.25 8.19
C ALA A 256 40.21 0.00 8.52
N VAL A 257 39.73 0.57 9.61
CA VAL A 257 38.30 0.57 9.96
C VAL A 257 37.56 1.48 8.98
N THR A 258 36.41 1.05 8.46
CA THR A 258 35.55 1.93 7.67
C THR A 258 35.03 3.04 8.59
N SER A 259 35.47 4.28 8.34
CA SER A 259 34.97 5.48 9.01
C SER A 259 34.26 6.35 7.98
N THR A 260 33.32 7.15 8.47
CA THR A 260 32.37 7.94 7.67
C THR A 260 33.01 8.64 6.48
N GLY A 261 32.59 8.29 5.26
CA GLY A 261 32.88 9.06 4.03
C GLY A 261 33.84 8.43 3.03
N LEU A 262 34.25 7.18 3.22
CA LEU A 262 35.06 6.41 2.26
C LEU A 262 34.41 5.06 2.00
N HIS A 263 33.69 4.95 0.87
CA HIS A 263 33.15 3.68 0.40
C HIS A 263 34.29 2.71 0.04
N ALA A 264 34.64 1.85 0.99
CA ALA A 264 35.61 0.80 0.77
C ALA A 264 34.96 -0.34 -0.01
N ARG A 265 35.67 -0.87 -1.01
CA ARG A 265 35.28 -2.10 -1.70
C ARG A 265 36.12 -3.26 -1.21
N ASP A 266 35.49 -4.41 -1.03
CA ASP A 266 36.21 -5.66 -0.81
C ASP A 266 37.05 -5.97 -2.05
N VAL A 267 38.34 -6.19 -1.86
CA VAL A 267 39.29 -6.47 -2.95
C VAL A 267 39.00 -7.84 -3.57
N ILE A 268 38.48 -8.78 -2.79
CA ILE A 268 38.24 -10.15 -3.23
C ILE A 268 36.94 -10.23 -4.03
N THR A 269 35.84 -9.76 -3.46
CA THR A 269 34.51 -9.88 -4.08
C THR A 269 34.05 -8.66 -4.86
N GLY A 270 34.75 -7.52 -4.76
CA GLY A 270 34.35 -6.26 -5.36
C GLY A 270 33.12 -5.61 -4.70
N ARG A 271 32.59 -6.20 -3.62
CA ARG A 271 31.39 -5.73 -2.92
C ARG A 271 31.67 -4.46 -2.14
N ASP A 272 30.71 -3.54 -2.12
CA ASP A 272 30.79 -2.33 -1.30
C ASP A 272 30.67 -2.73 0.18
N ILE A 273 31.69 -2.40 0.98
CA ILE A 273 31.76 -2.72 2.41
C ILE A 273 30.92 -1.68 3.15
N PRO A 274 29.94 -2.10 3.98
CA PRO A 274 29.11 -1.17 4.71
C PRO A 274 29.93 -0.40 5.75
N GLU A 275 29.63 0.88 5.89
CA GLU A 275 30.16 1.72 6.97
C GLU A 275 29.40 1.40 8.25
N LYS A 276 29.99 0.59 9.13
CA LYS A 276 29.39 0.17 10.40
C LYS A 276 30.41 0.27 11.52
N GLU A 277 30.04 1.00 12.58
CA GLU A 277 30.80 1.14 13.83
C GLU A 277 29.80 1.12 15.00
N TYR A 278 30.01 0.20 15.95
CA TYR A 278 29.08 0.00 17.06
C TYR A 278 29.64 0.54 18.38
N LYS A 279 28.83 1.36 19.06
CA LYS A 279 29.16 1.89 20.39
C LYS A 279 28.78 0.92 21.50
N LYS A 280 27.74 0.11 21.28
CA LYS A 280 27.19 -0.81 22.27
C LYS A 280 27.22 -2.24 21.74
N VAL A 281 27.82 -3.13 22.53
CA VAL A 281 27.82 -4.56 22.27
C VAL A 281 26.98 -5.24 23.34
N VAL A 282 25.99 -6.02 22.92
CA VAL A 282 25.17 -6.85 23.80
C VAL A 282 25.57 -8.29 23.58
N HIS A 283 26.00 -8.98 24.64
CA HIS A 283 26.30 -10.39 24.56
C HIS A 283 25.05 -11.19 24.88
N TRP A 284 24.62 -12.05 23.95
CA TRP A 284 23.63 -13.06 24.24
C TRP A 284 24.27 -14.14 25.10
N LYS A 285 23.78 -14.30 26.33
CA LYS A 285 24.27 -15.29 27.30
C LYS A 285 23.61 -16.63 27.12
#